data_AF-Q30U01-F1
#
_entry.id   AF-Q30U01-F1
#
_cell.length_a   1.000
_cell.length_b   1.000
_cell.length_c   1.000
_cell.angle_alpha   90.00
_cell.angle_beta   90.00
_cell.angle_gamma   90.00
#
_symmetry.space_group_name_H-M   'P 1'
#
loop_
_entity.id
_entity.type
_entity.pdbx_description
1 polymer ?
#
loop_
_entity_poly.entity_id
_entity_poly.type
_entity_poly.pdbx_seq_one_letter_code
_entity_poly.pdbx_strand_id
1 'polypeptide(L)'
;MSKFEKIFWLTIIILTVIFIILQTLATLNKSQSDAPKEALDSVIIGINLDKADNNISLNIKQEIASINSAIDINIDNIFASVQKNIDPFLDFHYSVVGEYIELGAMATDRINETIQKKLFGADFQNSVKEAFKKIDIKYDESINSHIQMIHESATLNIDYKLNNEILSRLENDISSFTSMQEGKLSLILGAKLIPKIAQAISTKIALKASSKFLLKSSTKAGAKYATTGTAALAGTTCGPFVWICSPLLAITAWFSTDAIVINIDEYYNRDEFKREILEVINEQKSILKDNAKLEYKHSFEELSKNIRLKYKNTAIKKLKIKEQF
;
A
#
# COMPACT_ATOMS: atom_id res chain seq x y z
N MET A 1 16.83 -50.29 5.16
CA MET A 1 15.45 -49.86 4.90
C MET A 1 14.48 -50.79 5.64
N SER A 2 13.80 -50.25 6.64
CA SER A 2 12.85 -50.96 7.51
C SER A 2 11.68 -51.52 6.71
N LYS A 3 11.05 -52.61 7.17
CA LYS A 3 9.80 -53.14 6.57
C LYS A 3 8.72 -52.05 6.48
N PHE A 4 8.70 -51.15 7.47
CA PHE A 4 7.78 -50.02 7.51
C PHE A 4 8.05 -49.00 6.40
N GLU A 5 9.33 -48.66 6.16
CA GLU A 5 9.72 -47.74 5.07
C GLU A 5 9.36 -48.30 3.69
N LYS A 6 9.51 -49.61 3.48
CA LYS A 6 9.13 -50.25 2.22
C LYS A 6 7.62 -50.16 1.96
N ILE A 7 6.81 -50.37 2.99
CA ILE A 7 5.34 -50.27 2.90
C ILE A 7 4.92 -48.81 2.64
N PHE A 8 5.55 -47.87 3.33
CA PHE A 8 5.29 -46.43 3.16
C PHE A 8 5.62 -45.91 1.75
N TRP A 9 6.76 -46.31 1.19
CA TRP A 9 7.12 -45.93 -0.18
C TRP A 9 6.26 -46.64 -1.23
N LEU A 10 5.86 -47.89 -0.98
CA LEU A 10 4.97 -48.64 -1.86
C LEU A 10 3.59 -47.97 -1.96
N THR A 11 3.01 -47.51 -0.85
CA THR A 11 1.72 -46.80 -0.86
C THR A 11 1.81 -45.46 -1.59
N ILE A 12 2.89 -44.69 -1.41
CA ILE A 12 3.12 -43.45 -2.16
C ILE A 12 3.17 -43.72 -3.67
N ILE A 13 3.91 -44.75 -4.09
CA ILE A 13 4.02 -45.10 -5.51
C ILE A 13 2.66 -45.49 -6.08
N ILE A 14 1.89 -46.33 -5.37
CA ILE A 14 0.54 -46.76 -5.81
C ILE A 14 -0.40 -45.56 -5.94
N LEU A 15 -0.43 -44.66 -4.95
CA LEU A 15 -1.25 -43.45 -5.00
C LEU A 15 -0.86 -42.52 -6.16
N THR A 16 0.44 -42.40 -6.43
CA THR A 16 0.95 -41.58 -7.54
C THR A 16 0.54 -42.17 -8.89
N VAL A 17 0.62 -43.48 -9.04
CA VAL A 17 0.18 -44.17 -10.27
C VAL A 17 -1.33 -44.02 -10.47
N ILE A 18 -2.14 -44.17 -9.42
CA ILE A 18 -3.59 -43.93 -9.48
C ILE A 18 -3.89 -42.49 -9.88
N PHE A 19 -3.19 -41.51 -9.31
CA PHE A 19 -3.34 -40.10 -9.66
C PHE A 19 -3.01 -39.82 -11.13
N ILE A 20 -1.93 -40.41 -11.65
CA ILE A 20 -1.54 -40.30 -13.06
C ILE A 20 -2.60 -40.96 -13.96
N ILE A 21 -3.11 -42.15 -13.60
CA ILE A 21 -4.16 -42.84 -14.35
C ILE A 21 -5.43 -41.97 -14.38
N LEU A 22 -5.85 -41.39 -13.25
CA LEU A 22 -7.00 -40.51 -13.19
C LEU A 22 -6.81 -39.24 -14.04
N GLN A 23 -5.62 -38.63 -14.03
CA GLN A 23 -5.27 -37.53 -14.92
C GLN A 23 -5.35 -37.93 -16.40
N THR A 24 -4.75 -39.07 -16.78
CA THR A 24 -4.77 -39.54 -18.17
C THR A 24 -6.20 -39.86 -18.63
N LEU A 25 -7.02 -40.50 -17.80
CA LEU A 25 -8.42 -40.77 -18.10
C LEU A 25 -9.24 -39.47 -18.17
N ALA A 26 -8.98 -38.49 -17.31
CA ALA A 26 -9.60 -37.16 -17.40
C ALA A 26 -9.21 -36.41 -18.69
N THR A 27 -7.98 -36.61 -19.19
CA THR A 27 -7.56 -36.07 -20.49
C THR A 27 -8.11 -36.85 -21.69
N LEU A 28 -8.32 -38.17 -21.55
CA LEU A 28 -8.87 -39.03 -22.61
C LEU A 28 -10.40 -38.89 -22.74
N ASN A 29 -11.10 -38.55 -21.65
CA ASN A 29 -12.52 -38.17 -21.70
C ASN A 29 -12.76 -36.75 -22.22
N LYS A 30 -11.69 -35.99 -22.53
CA LYS A 30 -11.80 -34.72 -23.25
C LYS A 30 -11.88 -35.01 -24.75
N SER A 31 -13.06 -35.49 -25.13
CA SER A 31 -13.70 -35.49 -26.44
C SER A 31 -12.80 -35.43 -27.67
N GLN A 32 -12.90 -36.49 -28.47
CA GLN A 32 -12.98 -36.38 -29.93
C GLN A 32 -13.94 -35.22 -30.27
N SER A 33 -13.39 -34.10 -30.74
CA SER A 33 -14.12 -33.02 -31.38
C SER A 33 -13.71 -33.03 -32.84
N ASP A 34 -14.66 -33.39 -33.70
CA ASP A 34 -14.51 -33.24 -35.14
C ASP A 34 -14.41 -31.73 -35.48
N ALA A 35 -13.27 -31.27 -35.96
CA ALA A 35 -13.17 -30.01 -36.70
C ALA A 35 -13.24 -30.33 -38.21
N PRO A 36 -13.98 -29.56 -39.04
CA PRO A 36 -13.98 -28.10 -39.02
C PRO A 36 -15.36 -27.45 -39.29
N LYS A 37 -16.04 -26.99 -38.23
CA LYS A 37 -17.05 -25.92 -38.29
C LYS A 37 -16.90 -24.88 -37.17
N GLU A 38 -16.23 -25.21 -36.07
CA GLU A 38 -15.98 -24.31 -34.93
C GLU A 38 -15.03 -23.14 -35.23
N ALA A 39 -14.17 -23.24 -36.26
CA ALA A 39 -13.09 -22.27 -36.51
C ALA A 39 -13.54 -20.95 -37.18
N LEU A 40 -14.76 -20.86 -37.71
CA LEU A 40 -15.23 -19.65 -38.43
C LEU A 40 -16.01 -18.67 -37.51
N ASP A 41 -16.39 -19.13 -36.32
CA ASP A 41 -17.37 -18.45 -35.47
C ASP A 41 -16.73 -17.61 -34.35
N SER A 42 -15.59 -18.05 -33.78
CA SER A 42 -14.73 -17.20 -32.93
C SER A 42 -14.07 -16.03 -33.70
N VAL A 43 -14.00 -16.15 -35.03
CA VAL A 43 -13.33 -15.19 -35.92
C VAL A 43 -14.07 -13.85 -35.98
N ILE A 44 -15.41 -13.80 -35.88
CA ILE A 44 -16.15 -12.53 -35.94
C ILE A 44 -15.91 -11.65 -34.71
N ILE A 45 -15.99 -12.24 -33.51
CA ILE A 45 -15.67 -11.50 -32.27
C ILE A 45 -14.22 -11.03 -32.30
N GLY A 46 -13.30 -11.89 -32.76
CA GLY A 46 -11.90 -11.53 -32.99
C GLY A 46 -11.74 -10.30 -33.87
N ILE A 47 -12.36 -10.30 -35.06
CA ILE A 47 -12.32 -9.18 -36.01
C ILE A 47 -12.91 -7.90 -35.42
N ASN A 48 -14.04 -7.98 -34.72
CA ASN A 48 -14.67 -6.83 -34.09
C ASN A 48 -13.75 -6.18 -33.04
N LEU A 49 -13.13 -7.00 -32.19
CA LEU A 49 -12.18 -6.54 -31.18
C LEU A 49 -10.90 -5.97 -31.80
N ASP A 50 -10.42 -6.54 -32.91
CA ASP A 50 -9.23 -6.04 -33.60
C ASP A 50 -9.52 -4.67 -34.27
N LYS A 51 -10.74 -4.47 -34.81
CA LYS A 51 -11.19 -3.15 -35.30
C LYS A 51 -11.33 -2.12 -34.19
N ALA A 52 -11.76 -2.55 -33.00
CA ALA A 52 -11.94 -1.68 -31.83
C ALA A 52 -10.66 -1.44 -31.03
N ASP A 53 -9.52 -2.03 -31.39
CA ASP A 53 -8.29 -2.04 -30.57
C ASP A 53 -7.79 -0.64 -30.19
N ASN A 54 -7.90 0.32 -31.10
CA ASN A 54 -7.58 1.74 -30.82
C ASN A 54 -8.50 2.33 -29.76
N ASN A 55 -9.81 2.10 -29.88
CA ASN A 55 -10.79 2.60 -28.91
C ASN A 55 -10.59 1.93 -27.55
N ILE A 56 -10.31 0.63 -27.53
CA ILE A 56 -10.03 -0.14 -26.31
C ILE A 56 -8.78 0.43 -25.63
N SER A 57 -7.71 0.67 -26.38
CA SER A 57 -6.47 1.25 -25.87
C SER A 57 -6.65 2.67 -25.33
N LEU A 58 -7.49 3.48 -25.97
CA LEU A 58 -7.85 4.82 -25.48
C LEU A 58 -8.68 4.74 -24.19
N ASN A 59 -9.67 3.85 -24.13
CA ASN A 59 -10.48 3.67 -22.93
C ASN A 59 -9.64 3.17 -21.75
N ILE A 60 -8.72 2.21 -21.96
CA ILE A 60 -7.77 1.77 -20.93
C ILE A 60 -6.99 2.96 -20.35
N LYS A 61 -6.45 3.84 -21.20
CA LYS A 61 -5.73 5.04 -20.75
C LYS A 61 -6.61 5.99 -19.95
N GLN A 62 -7.86 6.19 -20.39
CA GLN A 62 -8.82 7.06 -19.70
C GLN A 62 -9.23 6.50 -18.33
N GLU A 63 -9.53 5.20 -18.25
CA GLU A 63 -9.89 4.55 -17.00
C GLU A 63 -8.73 4.54 -16.00
N ILE A 64 -7.50 4.24 -16.46
CA ILE A 64 -6.30 4.33 -15.62
C ILE A 64 -6.08 5.77 -15.13
N ALA A 65 -6.28 6.79 -15.96
CA ALA A 65 -6.17 8.17 -15.53
C ALA A 65 -7.21 8.54 -14.45
N SER A 66 -8.42 8.01 -14.58
CA SER A 66 -9.51 8.15 -13.59
C SER A 66 -9.14 7.52 -12.25
N ILE A 67 -8.61 6.29 -12.27
CA ILE A 67 -8.11 5.58 -11.09
C ILE A 67 -6.94 6.34 -10.46
N ASN A 68 -5.98 6.80 -11.26
CA ASN A 68 -4.83 7.58 -10.79
C ASN A 68 -5.25 8.85 -10.05
N SER A 69 -6.28 9.54 -10.54
CA SER A 69 -6.85 10.71 -9.87
C SER A 69 -7.44 10.36 -8.50
N ALA A 70 -8.19 9.25 -8.41
CA ALA A 70 -8.71 8.76 -7.12
C ALA A 70 -7.60 8.36 -6.15
N ILE A 71 -6.52 7.72 -6.64
CA ILE A 71 -5.32 7.42 -5.85
C ILE A 71 -4.70 8.71 -5.31
N ASP A 72 -4.50 9.71 -6.17
CA ASP A 72 -3.89 10.98 -5.78
C ASP A 72 -4.69 11.68 -4.67
N ILE A 73 -6.00 11.84 -4.87
CA ILE A 73 -6.90 12.49 -3.92
C ILE A 73 -6.92 11.76 -2.57
N ASN A 74 -7.13 10.44 -2.59
CA ASN A 74 -7.31 9.67 -1.36
C ASN A 74 -6.00 9.53 -0.57
N ILE A 75 -4.86 9.37 -1.25
CA ILE A 75 -3.55 9.33 -0.58
C ILE A 75 -3.17 10.72 -0.03
N ASP A 76 -3.41 11.81 -0.78
CA ASP A 76 -3.14 13.15 -0.26
C ASP A 76 -3.94 13.44 1.01
N ASN A 77 -5.20 12.97 1.08
CA ASN A 77 -6.04 13.10 2.28
C ASN A 77 -5.49 12.35 3.50
N ILE A 78 -4.95 11.13 3.31
CA ILE A 78 -4.29 10.38 4.39
C ILE A 78 -3.14 11.21 4.96
N PHE A 79 -2.26 11.71 4.09
CA PHE A 79 -1.05 12.41 4.49
C PHE A 79 -1.30 13.84 4.97
N ALA A 80 -2.40 14.48 4.58
CA ALA A 80 -2.81 15.76 5.16
C ALA A 80 -3.06 15.64 6.68
N SER A 81 -3.64 14.51 7.13
CA SER A 81 -3.81 14.23 8.56
C SER A 81 -2.47 14.04 9.27
N VAL A 82 -1.51 13.34 8.64
CA VAL A 82 -0.15 13.18 9.18
C VAL A 82 0.56 14.53 9.27
N GLN A 83 0.40 15.40 8.26
CA GLN A 83 0.99 16.73 8.26
C GLN A 83 0.48 17.62 9.39
N LYS A 84 -0.81 17.50 9.75
CA LYS A 84 -1.40 18.21 10.90
C LYS A 84 -0.78 17.79 12.23
N ASN A 85 -0.28 16.56 12.34
CA ASN A 85 0.35 16.04 13.54
C ASN A 85 1.83 16.41 13.66
N ILE A 86 2.42 17.07 12.65
CA ILE A 86 3.84 17.46 12.70
C ILE A 86 4.07 18.48 13.82
N ASP A 87 3.27 19.54 13.90
CA ASP A 87 3.45 20.54 14.96
C ASP A 87 3.25 19.96 16.37
N PRO A 88 2.17 19.18 16.66
CA PRO A 88 2.05 18.45 17.92
C PRO A 88 3.20 17.47 18.23
N PHE A 89 3.79 16.85 17.20
CA PHE A 89 4.98 16.02 17.36
C PHE A 89 6.21 16.86 17.72
N LEU A 90 6.41 18.02 17.07
CA LEU A 90 7.50 18.94 17.38
C LEU A 90 7.37 19.51 18.80
N ASP A 91 6.17 19.89 19.22
CA ASP A 91 5.92 20.37 20.59
C ASP A 91 6.24 19.28 21.63
N PHE A 92 5.99 18.01 21.29
CA PHE A 92 6.43 16.88 22.11
C PHE A 92 7.95 16.74 22.11
N HIS A 93 8.59 16.73 20.94
CA HIS A 93 10.04 16.58 20.78
C HIS A 93 10.82 17.68 21.51
N TYR A 94 10.36 18.93 21.41
CA TYR A 94 10.91 20.10 22.10
C TYR A 94 10.31 20.32 23.50
N SER A 95 9.85 19.26 24.16
CA SER A 95 9.46 19.31 25.57
C SER A 95 10.43 18.52 26.43
N VAL A 96 10.62 18.96 27.68
CA VAL A 96 11.43 18.24 28.67
C VAL A 96 10.96 16.79 28.79
N VAL A 97 9.66 16.57 28.95
CA VAL A 97 9.08 15.23 29.08
C VAL A 97 9.30 14.39 27.82
N GLY A 98 9.16 14.99 26.64
CA GLY A 98 9.36 14.29 25.37
C GLY A 98 10.80 13.87 25.16
N GLU A 99 11.77 14.71 25.49
CA GLU A 99 13.20 14.36 25.40
C GLU A 99 13.53 13.12 26.27
N TYR A 100 13.04 13.07 27.51
CA TYR A 100 13.23 11.88 28.37
C TYR A 100 12.52 10.63 27.84
N ILE A 101 11.32 10.78 27.26
CA ILE A 101 10.58 9.65 26.66
C ILE A 101 11.32 9.13 25.42
N GLU A 102 11.78 10.02 24.54
CA GLU A 102 12.53 9.65 23.34
C GLU A 102 13.86 8.98 23.70
N LEU A 103 14.55 9.47 24.73
CA LEU A 103 15.76 8.82 25.26
C LEU A 103 15.50 7.41 25.77
N GLY A 104 14.46 7.24 26.60
CA GLY A 104 14.05 5.93 27.08
C GLY A 104 13.63 5.00 25.94
N ALA A 105 12.92 5.54 24.94
CA ALA A 105 12.53 4.81 23.76
C ALA A 105 13.74 4.40 22.91
N MET A 106 14.76 5.25 22.75
CA MET A 106 16.02 4.89 22.09
C MET A 106 16.76 3.80 22.86
N ALA A 107 16.85 3.91 24.20
CA ALA A 107 17.51 2.92 25.05
C ALA A 107 16.82 1.55 25.03
N THR A 108 15.54 1.50 24.63
CA THR A 108 14.74 0.27 24.53
C THR A 108 14.42 -0.15 23.09
N ASP A 109 15.03 0.51 22.09
CA ASP A 109 14.78 0.30 20.64
C ASP A 109 13.32 0.52 20.20
N ARG A 110 12.59 1.40 20.89
CA ARG A 110 11.18 1.76 20.67
C ARG A 110 10.97 3.17 20.13
N ILE A 111 12.03 3.85 19.69
CA ILE A 111 11.93 5.22 19.18
C ILE A 111 11.03 5.30 17.94
N ASN A 112 11.09 4.30 17.07
CA ASN A 112 10.24 4.21 15.89
C ASN A 112 8.76 4.13 16.24
N GLU A 113 8.39 3.27 17.20
CA GLU A 113 7.01 3.14 17.68
C GLU A 113 6.49 4.45 18.28
N THR A 114 7.35 5.15 19.02
CA THR A 114 7.04 6.44 19.65
C THR A 114 6.75 7.50 18.59
N ILE A 115 7.63 7.64 17.59
CA ILE A 115 7.44 8.56 16.46
C ILE A 115 6.18 8.18 15.67
N GLN A 116 5.98 6.91 15.36
CA GLN A 116 4.80 6.48 14.60
C GLN A 116 3.50 6.83 15.34
N LYS A 117 3.41 6.53 16.63
CA LYS A 117 2.24 6.81 17.45
C LYS A 117 1.91 8.31 17.48
N LYS A 118 2.92 9.17 17.59
CA LYS A 118 2.75 10.62 17.68
C LYS A 118 2.45 11.27 16.33
N LEU A 119 3.09 10.79 15.26
CA LEU A 119 3.00 11.40 13.93
C LEU A 119 1.79 10.90 13.13
N PHE A 120 1.53 9.59 13.14
CA PHE A 120 0.40 9.02 12.39
C PHE A 120 -0.91 9.07 13.19
N GLY A 121 -0.84 8.97 14.51
CA GLY A 121 -2.01 8.90 15.37
C GLY A 121 -2.73 7.54 15.31
N ALA A 122 -3.73 7.35 16.18
CA ALA A 122 -4.44 6.08 16.31
C ALA A 122 -5.32 5.74 15.09
N ASP A 123 -5.85 6.75 14.40
CA ASP A 123 -6.80 6.58 13.29
C ASP A 123 -6.13 6.41 11.91
N PHE A 124 -4.79 6.43 11.84
CA PHE A 124 -4.08 6.33 10.56
C PHE A 124 -4.44 5.06 9.79
N GLN A 125 -4.46 3.91 10.47
CA GLN A 125 -4.79 2.63 9.85
C GLN A 125 -6.21 2.60 9.29
N ASN A 126 -7.17 3.17 10.02
CA ASN A 126 -8.55 3.30 9.57
C ASN A 126 -8.65 4.24 8.37
N SER A 127 -7.95 5.37 8.42
CA SER A 127 -7.92 6.36 7.34
C SER A 127 -7.34 5.78 6.05
N VAL A 128 -6.29 4.96 6.18
CA VAL A 128 -5.70 4.21 5.07
C VAL A 128 -6.69 3.22 4.48
N LYS A 129 -7.34 2.41 5.34
CA LYS A 129 -8.32 1.42 4.89
C LYS A 129 -9.48 2.08 4.13
N GLU A 130 -10.01 3.18 4.64
CA GLU A 130 -11.10 3.91 3.98
C GLU A 130 -10.66 4.58 2.67
N ALA A 131 -9.44 5.10 2.61
CA ALA A 131 -8.88 5.62 1.36
C ALA A 131 -8.76 4.54 0.29
N PHE A 132 -8.21 3.37 0.63
CA PHE A 132 -8.09 2.25 -0.30
C PHE A 132 -9.45 1.67 -0.72
N LYS A 133 -10.42 1.62 0.19
CA LYS A 133 -11.81 1.28 -0.15
C LYS A 133 -12.41 2.23 -1.21
N LYS A 134 -12.15 3.54 -1.11
CA LYS A 134 -12.61 4.52 -2.11
C LYS A 134 -11.89 4.36 -3.45
N ILE A 135 -10.62 4.00 -3.43
CA ILE A 135 -9.85 3.70 -4.65
C ILE A 135 -10.40 2.43 -5.31
N ASP A 136 -10.71 1.39 -4.54
CA ASP A 136 -11.33 0.15 -5.04
C ASP A 136 -12.69 0.40 -5.67
N ILE A 137 -13.57 1.17 -5.01
CA ILE A 137 -14.85 1.57 -5.61
C ILE A 137 -14.62 2.21 -6.99
N LYS A 138 -13.64 3.10 -7.10
CA LYS A 138 -13.35 3.74 -8.38
C LYS A 138 -12.81 2.76 -9.41
N TYR A 139 -11.95 1.86 -8.98
CA TYR A 139 -11.41 0.79 -9.82
C TYR A 139 -12.50 -0.13 -10.35
N ASP A 140 -13.45 -0.53 -9.51
CA ASP A 140 -14.57 -1.39 -9.88
C ASP A 140 -15.52 -0.67 -10.86
N GLU A 141 -15.82 0.61 -10.64
CA GLU A 141 -16.55 1.45 -11.60
C GLU A 141 -15.85 1.46 -12.98
N SER A 142 -14.53 1.68 -12.99
CA SER A 142 -13.73 1.71 -14.21
C SER A 142 -13.67 0.35 -14.92
N ILE A 143 -13.57 -0.76 -14.17
CA ILE A 143 -13.63 -2.11 -14.73
C ILE A 143 -14.99 -2.40 -15.34
N ASN A 144 -16.07 -2.05 -14.64
CA ASN A 144 -17.43 -2.25 -15.15
C ASN A 144 -17.68 -1.43 -16.42
N SER A 145 -17.25 -0.17 -16.46
CA SER A 145 -17.32 0.66 -17.66
C SER A 145 -16.54 0.05 -18.83
N HIS A 146 -15.33 -0.45 -18.56
CA HIS A 146 -14.48 -1.10 -19.56
C HIS A 146 -15.07 -2.41 -20.09
N ILE A 147 -15.66 -3.23 -19.22
CA ILE A 147 -16.35 -4.47 -19.61
C ILE A 147 -17.50 -4.16 -20.56
N GLN A 148 -18.32 -3.14 -20.26
CA GLN A 148 -19.43 -2.72 -21.11
C GLN A 148 -18.92 -2.25 -22.49
N MET A 149 -17.86 -1.45 -22.52
CA MET A 149 -17.24 -0.99 -23.76
C MET A 149 -16.70 -2.13 -24.63
N ILE A 150 -16.03 -3.12 -24.01
CA ILE A 150 -15.58 -4.33 -24.71
C ILE A 150 -16.78 -5.15 -25.20
N HIS A 151 -17.82 -5.30 -24.38
CA HIS A 151 -19.03 -6.05 -24.73
C HIS A 151 -19.69 -5.46 -25.98
N GLU A 152 -19.95 -4.15 -25.99
CA GLU A 152 -20.55 -3.43 -27.13
C GLU A 152 -19.68 -3.58 -28.39
N SER A 153 -18.36 -3.49 -28.23
CA SER A 153 -17.42 -3.64 -29.35
C SER A 153 -17.40 -5.07 -29.89
N ALA A 154 -17.34 -6.06 -29.01
CA ALA A 154 -17.25 -7.48 -29.36
C ALA A 154 -18.53 -7.98 -30.03
N THR A 155 -19.68 -7.54 -29.55
CA THR A 155 -20.99 -8.00 -30.00
C THR A 155 -21.58 -7.22 -31.17
N LEU A 156 -20.82 -6.28 -31.74
CA LEU A 156 -21.23 -5.53 -32.92
C LEU A 156 -21.64 -6.47 -34.07
N ASN A 157 -22.86 -6.31 -34.58
CA ASN A 157 -23.45 -7.15 -35.63
C ASN A 157 -23.65 -8.64 -35.25
N ILE A 158 -23.66 -8.98 -33.95
CA ILE A 158 -24.05 -10.31 -33.46
C ILE A 158 -25.55 -10.30 -33.13
N ASP A 159 -26.28 -11.32 -33.59
CA ASP A 159 -27.66 -11.53 -33.18
C ASP A 159 -27.70 -11.97 -31.70
N TYR A 160 -28.01 -11.02 -30.83
CA TYR A 160 -28.08 -11.24 -29.39
C TYR A 160 -29.15 -12.28 -29.02
N LYS A 161 -30.31 -12.29 -29.69
CA LYS A 161 -31.40 -13.22 -29.38
C LYS A 161 -31.01 -14.65 -29.67
N LEU A 162 -30.28 -14.87 -30.76
CA LEU A 162 -29.75 -16.19 -31.14
C LEU A 162 -28.64 -16.67 -30.18
N ASN A 163 -27.89 -15.73 -29.60
CA ASN A 163 -26.69 -16.00 -28.80
C ASN A 163 -26.85 -15.74 -27.30
N ASN A 164 -28.06 -15.41 -26.83
CA ASN A 164 -28.32 -14.90 -25.49
C ASN A 164 -27.75 -15.82 -24.38
N GLU A 165 -27.95 -17.13 -24.50
CA GLU A 165 -27.43 -18.08 -23.52
C GLU A 165 -25.89 -18.08 -23.45
N ILE A 166 -25.21 -17.97 -24.60
CA ILE A 166 -23.75 -17.97 -24.69
C ILE A 166 -23.19 -16.66 -24.13
N LEU A 167 -23.78 -15.53 -24.53
CA LEU A 167 -23.36 -14.21 -24.08
C LEU A 167 -23.64 -14.00 -22.58
N SER A 168 -24.79 -14.44 -22.08
CA SER A 168 -25.12 -14.37 -20.65
C SER A 168 -24.16 -15.22 -19.80
N ARG A 169 -23.79 -16.42 -20.25
CA ARG A 169 -22.78 -17.24 -19.56
C ARG A 169 -21.42 -16.56 -19.55
N LEU A 170 -21.01 -15.99 -20.68
CA LEU A 170 -19.77 -15.24 -20.79
C LEU A 170 -19.73 -14.02 -19.84
N GLU A 171 -20.81 -13.25 -19.78
CA GLU A 171 -20.94 -12.11 -18.86
C GLU A 171 -20.83 -12.55 -17.39
N ASN A 172 -21.51 -13.65 -17.02
CA ASN A 172 -21.39 -14.22 -15.67
C ASN A 172 -19.97 -14.73 -15.38
N ASP A 173 -19.30 -15.33 -16.36
CA ASP A 173 -17.91 -15.80 -16.24
C ASP A 173 -16.89 -14.64 -16.16
N ILE A 174 -17.22 -13.49 -16.73
CA ILE A 174 -16.43 -12.26 -16.59
C ILE A 174 -16.68 -11.64 -15.22
N SER A 175 -17.95 -11.49 -14.82
CA SER A 175 -18.35 -10.91 -13.54
C SER A 175 -17.81 -11.71 -12.34
N SER A 176 -17.89 -13.04 -12.39
CA SER A 176 -17.30 -13.92 -11.36
C SER A 176 -15.77 -13.79 -11.29
N PHE A 177 -15.10 -13.66 -12.43
CA PHE A 177 -13.66 -13.45 -12.49
C PHE A 177 -13.26 -12.09 -11.91
N THR A 178 -13.99 -11.01 -12.23
CA THR A 178 -13.68 -9.66 -11.73
C THR A 178 -13.99 -9.50 -10.26
N SER A 179 -15.12 -10.02 -9.78
CA SER A 179 -15.48 -10.02 -8.35
C SER A 179 -14.49 -10.84 -7.50
N MET A 180 -13.90 -11.91 -8.04
CA MET A 180 -12.82 -12.63 -7.34
C MET A 180 -11.56 -11.77 -7.14
N GLN A 181 -11.39 -10.71 -7.92
CA GLN A 181 -10.23 -9.81 -7.87
C GLN A 181 -10.50 -8.57 -6.99
N GLU A 182 -11.76 -8.34 -6.59
CA GLU A 182 -12.19 -7.24 -5.75
C GLU A 182 -11.45 -7.24 -4.41
N GLY A 183 -10.96 -6.07 -3.98
CA GLY A 183 -10.27 -5.87 -2.70
C GLY A 183 -8.90 -6.55 -2.55
N LYS A 184 -8.47 -7.43 -3.47
CA LYS A 184 -7.12 -8.06 -3.41
C LYS A 184 -6.01 -7.02 -3.44
N LEU A 185 -6.18 -5.97 -4.25
CA LEU A 185 -5.17 -4.95 -4.44
C LEU A 185 -5.01 -4.08 -3.20
N SER A 186 -6.11 -3.64 -2.60
CA SER A 186 -6.10 -2.96 -1.29
C SER A 186 -5.51 -3.81 -0.18
N LEU A 187 -5.74 -5.12 -0.18
CA LEU A 187 -5.10 -6.01 0.79
C LEU A 187 -3.58 -6.06 0.59
N ILE A 188 -3.10 -6.17 -0.65
CA ILE A 188 -1.66 -6.18 -0.96
C ILE A 188 -1.01 -4.84 -0.59
N LEU A 189 -1.58 -3.73 -1.06
CA LEU A 189 -1.05 -2.37 -0.83
C LEU A 189 -1.14 -1.99 0.65
N GLY A 190 -2.31 -2.18 1.27
CA GLY A 190 -2.57 -1.86 2.67
C GLY A 190 -1.73 -2.68 3.64
N ALA A 191 -1.64 -4.00 3.45
CA ALA A 191 -0.91 -4.86 4.40
C ALA A 191 0.62 -4.81 4.24
N LYS A 192 1.14 -4.56 3.03
CA LYS A 192 2.59 -4.61 2.77
C LYS A 192 3.26 -3.24 2.72
N LEU A 193 2.66 -2.27 2.03
CA LEU A 193 3.34 -1.00 1.77
C LEU A 193 3.17 -0.01 2.91
N ILE A 194 1.99 0.05 3.52
CA ILE A 194 1.69 1.05 4.55
C ILE A 194 2.56 0.89 5.80
N PRO A 195 2.75 -0.32 6.37
CA PRO A 195 3.66 -0.48 7.50
C PRO A 195 5.10 -0.13 7.13
N LYS A 196 5.55 -0.47 5.91
CA LYS A 196 6.90 -0.14 5.44
C LYS A 196 7.12 1.36 5.30
N ILE A 197 6.13 2.08 4.80
CA ILE A 197 6.16 3.55 4.69
C ILE A 197 6.19 4.18 6.07
N ALA A 198 5.31 3.76 6.99
CA ALA A 198 5.30 4.26 8.35
C ALA A 198 6.66 4.04 9.05
N GLN A 199 7.24 2.85 8.85
CA GLN A 199 8.56 2.50 9.35
C GLN A 199 9.68 3.32 8.72
N ALA A 200 9.64 3.56 7.40
CA ALA A 200 10.65 4.35 6.70
C ALA A 200 10.62 5.82 7.16
N ILE A 201 9.41 6.39 7.30
CA ILE A 201 9.22 7.74 7.85
C ILE A 201 9.79 7.80 9.26
N SER A 202 9.38 6.90 10.16
CA SER A 202 9.83 6.94 11.56
C SER A 202 11.34 6.75 11.69
N THR A 203 11.93 5.84 10.92
CA THR A 203 13.36 5.55 10.95
C THR A 203 14.17 6.76 10.50
N LYS A 204 13.78 7.39 9.38
CA LYS A 204 14.47 8.59 8.88
C LYS A 204 14.36 9.76 9.87
N ILE A 205 13.20 9.95 10.50
CA ILE A 205 13.00 10.98 11.52
C ILE A 205 13.83 10.67 12.78
N ALA A 206 13.84 9.41 13.25
CA ALA A 206 14.61 8.98 14.41
C ALA A 206 16.11 9.23 14.23
N LEU A 207 16.64 8.93 13.03
CA LEU A 207 18.04 9.18 12.68
C LEU A 207 18.38 10.69 12.71
N LYS A 208 17.47 11.54 12.23
CA LYS A 208 17.65 13.00 12.27
C LYS A 208 17.60 13.53 13.71
N ALA A 209 16.66 13.04 14.52
CA ALA A 209 16.54 13.42 15.94
C ALA A 209 17.76 12.98 16.77
N SER A 210 18.26 11.75 16.60
CA SER A 210 19.40 11.23 17.36
C SER A 210 20.70 11.98 17.08
N SER A 211 20.91 12.43 15.83
CA SER A 211 22.07 13.25 15.47
C SER A 211 22.10 14.59 16.22
N LYS A 212 20.94 15.21 16.45
CA LYS A 212 20.81 16.45 17.24
C LYS A 212 21.04 16.20 18.73
N PHE A 213 20.65 15.02 19.23
CA PHE A 213 20.86 14.63 20.63
C PHE A 213 22.34 14.42 20.99
N LEU A 214 23.13 13.82 20.08
CA LEU A 214 24.58 13.62 20.29
C LEU A 214 25.34 14.95 20.47
N LEU A 215 24.89 16.01 19.78
CA LEU A 215 25.45 17.36 19.94
C LEU A 215 25.10 17.95 21.32
N LYS A 216 23.86 17.82 21.79
CA LYS A 216 23.43 18.30 23.12
C LYS A 216 24.15 17.60 24.28
N SER A 217 24.42 16.29 24.14
CA SER A 217 25.20 15.50 25.11
C SER A 217 26.66 15.95 25.17
N SER A 218 27.26 16.29 24.02
CA SER A 218 28.63 16.80 23.98
C SER A 218 28.80 18.15 24.66
N THR A 219 27.76 19.00 24.68
CA THR A 219 27.73 20.23 25.48
C THR A 219 27.49 20.00 26.97
N LYS A 220 26.69 19.01 27.38
CA LYS A 220 26.49 18.66 28.80
C LYS A 220 27.72 18.00 29.44
N ALA A 221 28.55 17.30 28.67
CA ALA A 221 29.85 16.78 29.13
C ALA A 221 31.02 17.77 28.92
N GLY A 222 30.89 18.71 27.98
CA GLY A 222 31.89 19.74 27.65
C GLY A 222 31.86 20.99 28.53
N ALA A 223 30.79 21.22 29.30
CA ALA A 223 30.69 22.33 30.27
C ALA A 223 31.51 22.10 31.56
N LYS A 224 32.58 21.29 31.51
CA LYS A 224 33.61 21.32 32.55
C LYS A 224 34.56 22.52 32.42
N TYR A 225 34.41 23.39 31.40
CA TYR A 225 35.20 24.62 31.25
C TYR A 225 34.42 25.82 30.68
N ALA A 226 33.26 26.14 31.26
CA ALA A 226 32.71 27.50 31.18
C ALA A 226 32.62 28.09 32.59
N THR A 227 33.76 28.17 33.29
CA THR A 227 33.91 28.81 34.60
C THR A 227 34.08 30.33 34.52
N THR A 228 33.77 31.00 33.42
CA THR A 228 33.79 32.48 33.38
C THR A 228 32.74 33.03 32.41
N GLY A 229 31.71 33.70 32.96
CA GLY A 229 30.85 34.60 32.19
C GLY A 229 29.36 34.28 32.24
N THR A 230 28.65 34.93 33.17
CA THR A 230 27.21 35.23 33.13
C THR A 230 26.20 34.08 33.24
N ALA A 231 26.14 33.45 34.41
CA ALA A 231 24.88 32.97 35.01
C ALA A 231 24.98 32.99 36.55
N ALA A 232 25.37 34.14 37.10
CA ALA A 232 25.29 34.38 38.54
C ALA A 232 23.87 34.84 38.89
N LEU A 233 22.87 33.95 38.84
CA LEU A 233 21.55 34.17 39.46
C LEU A 233 20.94 32.86 39.99
N ALA A 234 21.70 32.09 40.79
CA ALA A 234 21.15 31.12 41.75
C ALA A 234 22.29 30.49 42.59
N GLY A 235 23.03 31.28 43.36
CA GLY A 235 24.19 30.73 44.07
C GLY A 235 24.81 31.61 45.14
N THR A 236 24.02 32.24 46.00
CA THR A 236 24.52 32.82 47.26
C THR A 236 23.74 32.37 48.50
N THR A 237 22.86 31.37 48.42
CA THR A 237 22.12 30.91 49.61
C THR A 237 22.45 29.49 50.09
N CYS A 238 23.42 28.80 49.50
CA CYS A 238 23.89 27.51 50.02
C CYS A 238 25.41 27.41 49.93
N GLY A 239 26.08 27.76 51.04
CA GLY A 239 27.52 27.58 51.23
C GLY A 239 27.92 26.10 51.30
N PRO A 240 29.04 25.73 51.96
CA PRO A 240 29.66 24.39 51.91
C PRO A 240 28.82 23.22 52.50
N PHE A 241 27.53 23.44 52.76
CA PHE A 241 26.52 22.45 53.16
C PHE A 241 25.52 22.14 52.02
N VAL A 242 25.99 22.00 50.78
CA VAL A 242 25.17 21.74 49.57
C VAL A 242 24.18 20.56 49.71
N TRP A 243 24.51 19.55 50.53
CA TRP A 243 23.63 18.39 50.74
C TRP A 243 22.30 18.70 51.45
N ILE A 244 22.14 19.88 52.06
CA ILE A 244 20.93 20.30 52.81
C ILE A 244 20.02 21.25 52.00
N CYS A 245 20.45 21.75 50.84
CA CYS A 245 19.59 22.56 49.98
C CYS A 245 18.68 21.68 49.10
N SER A 246 17.76 21.01 49.80
CA SER A 246 16.58 20.22 49.40
C SER A 246 16.66 19.52 48.03
N PRO A 247 16.45 18.19 47.97
CA PRO A 247 16.23 17.47 46.70
C PRO A 247 15.22 18.15 45.77
N LEU A 248 14.21 18.86 46.32
CA LEU A 248 13.27 19.63 45.51
C LEU A 248 13.93 20.76 44.71
N LEU A 249 14.91 21.49 45.25
CA LEU A 249 15.57 22.59 44.55
C LEU A 249 16.59 22.09 43.51
N ALA A 250 17.27 20.97 43.80
CA ALA A 250 18.14 20.33 42.83
C ALA A 250 17.37 19.73 41.65
N ILE A 251 16.21 19.11 41.91
CA ILE A 251 15.32 18.56 40.88
C ILE A 251 14.75 19.68 40.01
N THR A 252 14.27 20.79 40.60
CA THR A 252 13.74 21.92 39.81
C THR A 252 14.83 22.62 39.00
N ALA A 253 16.04 22.81 39.55
CA ALA A 253 17.16 23.39 38.82
C ALA A 253 17.64 22.51 37.65
N TRP A 254 17.64 21.17 37.83
CA TRP A 254 17.97 20.21 36.77
C TRP A 254 16.99 20.32 35.59
N PHE A 255 15.68 20.21 35.87
CA PHE A 255 14.65 20.33 34.84
C PHE A 255 14.57 21.75 34.24
N SER A 256 14.92 22.79 34.99
CA SER A 256 14.99 24.17 34.47
C SER A 256 16.15 24.35 33.48
N THR A 257 17.30 23.73 33.74
CA THR A 257 18.45 23.75 32.82
C THR A 257 18.09 23.03 31.52
N ASP A 258 17.42 21.88 31.62
CA ASP A 258 16.91 21.14 30.46
C ASP A 258 15.92 21.99 29.65
N ALA A 259 14.96 22.65 30.31
CA ALA A 259 14.00 23.51 29.64
C ALA A 259 14.66 24.67 28.86
N ILE A 260 15.69 25.30 29.41
CA ILE A 260 16.42 26.39 28.73
C ILE A 260 17.15 25.87 27.48
N VAL A 261 17.89 24.75 27.62
CA VAL A 261 18.62 24.15 26.49
C VAL A 261 17.66 23.71 25.38
N ILE A 262 16.51 23.15 25.76
CA ILE A 262 15.48 22.74 24.82
C ILE A 262 14.86 23.93 24.09
N ASN A 263 14.51 25.02 24.80
CA ASN A 263 13.95 26.22 24.17
C ASN A 263 14.94 26.87 23.18
N ILE A 264 16.24 26.88 23.51
CA ILE A 264 17.28 27.37 22.60
C ILE A 264 17.33 26.49 21.35
N ASP A 265 17.36 25.17 21.53
CA ASP A 265 17.37 24.23 20.41
C ASP A 265 16.11 24.34 19.54
N GLU A 266 14.94 24.48 20.16
CA GLU A 266 13.67 24.71 19.46
C GLU A 266 13.75 25.97 18.60
N TYR A 267 14.18 27.09 19.18
CA TYR A 267 14.26 28.38 18.49
C TYR A 267 15.12 28.31 17.22
N TYR A 268 16.24 27.58 17.24
CA TYR A 268 17.13 27.48 16.09
C TYR A 268 16.77 26.36 15.12
N ASN A 269 16.25 25.24 15.60
CA ASN A 269 16.18 24.00 14.82
C ASN A 269 14.76 23.53 14.48
N ARG A 270 13.71 24.12 15.07
CA ARG A 270 12.32 23.65 14.89
C ARG A 270 11.88 23.70 13.44
N ASP A 271 12.09 24.82 12.76
CA ASP A 271 11.66 25.01 11.37
C ASP A 271 12.43 24.13 10.39
N GLU A 272 13.74 23.99 10.61
CA GLU A 272 14.56 23.07 9.83
C GLU A 272 14.08 21.63 10.00
N PHE A 273 13.90 21.18 11.25
CA PHE A 273 13.45 19.82 11.53
C PHE A 273 12.04 19.55 10.97
N LYS A 274 11.14 20.53 11.08
CA LYS A 274 9.81 20.49 10.45
C LYS A 274 9.90 20.26 8.94
N ARG A 275 10.77 21.01 8.25
CA ARG A 275 11.00 20.87 6.81
C ARG A 275 11.51 19.48 6.47
N GLU A 276 12.43 18.94 7.26
CA GLU A 276 12.96 17.59 7.06
C GLU A 276 11.91 16.49 7.26
N ILE A 277 11.04 16.62 8.26
CA ILE A 277 9.90 15.71 8.46
C ILE A 277 8.96 15.78 7.26
N LEU A 278 8.62 17.00 6.80
CA LEU A 278 7.78 17.21 5.63
C LEU A 278 8.38 16.58 4.37
N GLU A 279 9.68 16.74 4.15
CA GLU A 279 10.40 16.15 3.02
C GLU A 279 10.29 14.62 3.02
N VAL A 280 10.58 13.98 4.16
CA VAL A 280 10.47 12.52 4.32
C VAL A 280 9.04 12.03 4.12
N ILE A 281 8.05 12.75 4.67
CA ILE A 281 6.63 12.42 4.47
C ILE A 281 6.25 12.52 2.99
N ASN A 282 6.66 13.60 2.31
CA ASN A 282 6.33 13.82 0.90
C ASN A 282 7.01 12.79 -0.02
N GLU A 283 8.26 12.42 0.26
CA GLU A 283 8.98 11.35 -0.44
C GLU A 283 8.19 10.04 -0.34
N GLN A 284 7.81 9.64 0.87
CA GLN A 284 7.13 8.37 1.11
C GLN A 284 5.67 8.37 0.62
N LYS A 285 5.02 9.54 0.62
CA LYS A 285 3.73 9.75 -0.04
C LYS A 285 3.83 9.51 -1.54
N SER A 286 4.86 10.04 -2.20
CA SER A 286 5.08 9.80 -3.64
C SER A 286 5.30 8.33 -3.91
N ILE A 287 6.15 7.66 -3.13
CA ILE A 287 6.39 6.22 -3.25
C ILE A 287 5.09 5.43 -3.13
N LEU A 288 4.21 5.75 -2.17
CA LEU A 288 2.92 5.07 -2.05
C LEU A 288 2.05 5.27 -3.29
N LYS A 289 1.95 6.51 -3.77
CA LYS A 289 1.18 6.84 -4.97
C LYS A 289 1.68 6.07 -6.17
N ASP A 290 2.99 6.06 -6.40
CA ASP A 290 3.60 5.41 -7.57
C ASP A 290 3.40 3.90 -7.55
N ASN A 291 3.59 3.26 -6.38
CA ASN A 291 3.33 1.83 -6.23
C ASN A 291 1.84 1.50 -6.42
N ALA A 292 0.94 2.29 -5.83
CA ALA A 292 -0.50 2.08 -6.03
C ALA A 292 -0.86 2.23 -7.51
N LYS A 293 -0.45 3.31 -8.18
CA LYS A 293 -0.72 3.55 -9.61
C LYS A 293 -0.21 2.40 -10.48
N LEU A 294 0.99 1.89 -10.20
CA LEU A 294 1.57 0.76 -10.92
C LEU A 294 0.75 -0.52 -10.76
N GLU A 295 0.40 -0.86 -9.52
CA GLU A 295 -0.34 -2.09 -9.19
C GLU A 295 -1.77 -2.06 -9.76
N TYR A 296 -2.48 -0.93 -9.63
CA TYR A 296 -3.82 -0.75 -10.22
C TYR A 296 -3.77 -0.77 -11.74
N LYS A 297 -2.79 -0.11 -12.36
CA LYS A 297 -2.58 -0.14 -13.81
C LYS A 297 -2.35 -1.56 -14.31
N HIS A 298 -1.39 -2.28 -13.71
CA HIS A 298 -1.04 -3.64 -14.12
C HIS A 298 -2.26 -4.57 -14.01
N SER A 299 -2.98 -4.50 -12.87
CA SER A 299 -4.19 -5.27 -12.64
C SER A 299 -5.27 -4.95 -13.69
N PHE A 300 -5.48 -3.67 -14.02
CA PHE A 300 -6.45 -3.25 -15.02
C PHE A 300 -6.11 -3.76 -16.43
N GLU A 301 -4.84 -3.63 -16.85
CA GLU A 301 -4.35 -4.10 -18.15
C GLU A 301 -4.45 -5.64 -18.27
N GLU A 302 -4.14 -6.36 -17.19
CA GLU A 302 -4.27 -7.82 -17.13
C GLU A 302 -5.73 -8.28 -17.21
N LEU A 303 -6.63 -7.62 -16.46
CA LEU A 303 -8.07 -7.88 -16.54
C LEU A 303 -8.60 -7.60 -17.95
N SER A 304 -8.25 -6.46 -18.54
CA SER A 304 -8.63 -6.11 -19.91
C SER A 304 -8.21 -7.18 -20.91
N LYS A 305 -6.95 -7.62 -20.84
CA LYS A 305 -6.43 -8.70 -21.69
C LYS A 305 -7.21 -10.01 -21.51
N ASN A 306 -7.48 -10.42 -20.26
CA ASN A 306 -8.22 -11.63 -19.97
C ASN A 306 -9.67 -11.57 -20.46
N ILE A 307 -10.35 -10.43 -20.29
CA ILE A 307 -11.70 -10.21 -20.80
C ILE A 307 -11.71 -10.34 -22.33
N ARG A 308 -10.78 -9.67 -23.03
CA ARG A 308 -10.65 -9.78 -24.49
C ARG A 308 -10.42 -11.23 -24.93
N LEU A 309 -9.58 -11.99 -24.23
CA LEU A 309 -9.35 -13.41 -24.52
C LEU A 309 -10.62 -14.26 -24.33
N LYS A 310 -11.38 -14.03 -23.26
CA LYS A 310 -12.67 -14.71 -23.03
C LYS A 310 -13.65 -14.44 -24.18
N TYR A 311 -13.76 -13.18 -24.63
CA TYR A 311 -14.56 -12.84 -25.81
C TYR A 311 -14.04 -13.52 -27.09
N LYS A 312 -12.75 -13.43 -27.41
CA LYS A 312 -12.15 -14.05 -28.61
C LYS A 312 -12.35 -15.56 -28.65
N ASN A 313 -12.37 -16.23 -27.51
CA ASN A 313 -12.53 -17.68 -27.41
C ASN A 313 -14.00 -18.13 -27.35
N THR A 314 -14.96 -17.20 -27.33
CA THR A 314 -16.38 -17.53 -27.30
C THR A 314 -16.89 -17.84 -28.70
N ALA A 315 -17.43 -19.05 -28.89
CA ALA A 315 -18.05 -19.46 -30.16
C ALA A 315 -19.50 -18.96 -30.23
N ILE A 316 -19.84 -18.19 -31.26
CA ILE A 316 -21.19 -17.67 -31.49
C ILE A 316 -21.94 -18.43 -32.60
N LYS A 317 -23.26 -18.52 -32.48
CA LYS A 317 -24.16 -19.06 -33.50
C LYS A 317 -24.46 -17.98 -34.55
N LYS A 318 -24.35 -18.32 -35.84
CA LYS A 318 -24.85 -17.50 -36.95
C LYS A 318 -26.29 -17.84 -37.33
N LEU A 319 -27.02 -16.84 -37.81
CA LEU A 319 -28.28 -17.08 -38.54
C LEU A 319 -27.96 -17.94 -39.77
N LYS A 320 -28.51 -19.15 -39.83
CA LYS A 320 -28.60 -19.89 -41.10
C LYS A 320 -29.60 -19.15 -41.97
N ILE A 321 -29.13 -18.26 -42.83
CA ILE A 321 -29.92 -17.85 -43.98
C ILE A 321 -30.04 -19.13 -44.82
N LYS A 322 -31.23 -19.75 -44.81
CA LYS A 322 -31.55 -20.73 -45.85
C LYS A 322 -31.48 -19.96 -47.15
N GLU A 323 -30.43 -20.17 -47.95
CA GLU A 323 -30.44 -19.80 -49.36
C GLU A 323 -31.63 -20.54 -49.98
N GLN A 324 -32.74 -19.82 -50.15
CA GLN A 324 -33.81 -20.23 -51.05
C GLN A 324 -33.43 -19.71 -52.43
N PHE A 325 -32.69 -20.51 -53.19
CA PHE A 325 -32.66 -20.46 -54.64
C PHE A 325 -32.60 -21.88 -55.18
#